data_AF-A0A0V0GHF0-F1
#
_entry.id   AF-A0A0V0GHF0-F1
#
_cell.length_a   1.000
_cell.length_b   1.000
_cell.length_c   1.000
_cell.angle_alpha   90.00
_cell.angle_beta   90.00
_cell.angle_gamma   90.00
#
_symmetry.space_group_name_H-M   'P 1'
#
loop_
_entity.id
_entity.type
_entity.pdbx_description
1 polymer ?
#
loop_
_entity_poly.entity_id
_entity_poly.type
_entity_poly.pdbx_seq_one_letter_code
_entity_poly.pdbx_strand_id
1 'polypeptide(L)' 'CGYTRRDKIRNDIIRQGWSGLLGDKMGEVKLRWFEHVNRRSIDAPVRRYKRLAIVGFRRGRGRPRK' A
#
# COMPACT_ATOMS: atom_id res chain seq x y z
N CYS A 1 27.95 39.37 8.97
CA CYS A 1 26.54 39.32 8.50
C CYS A 1 25.89 38.04 8.99
N GLY A 2 25.16 38.13 10.10
CA GLY A 2 24.62 36.95 10.80
C GLY A 2 23.14 36.76 10.46
N TYR A 3 22.80 35.64 9.84
CA TYR A 3 21.42 35.17 9.81
C TYR A 3 20.99 34.89 11.24
N THR A 4 20.16 35.77 11.76
CA THR A 4 19.61 35.68 13.10
C THR A 4 18.76 34.42 13.23
N ARG A 5 18.88 33.73 14.36
CA ARG A 5 18.09 32.55 14.77
C ARG A 5 16.57 32.70 14.59
N ARG A 6 16.07 33.91 14.32
CA ARG A 6 14.67 34.26 14.00
C ARG A 6 14.20 33.79 12.62
N ASP A 7 15.11 33.60 11.66
CA ASP A 7 14.78 33.17 10.29
C ASP A 7 14.68 31.64 10.15
N LYS A 8 14.83 30.90 11.26
CA LYS A 8 14.78 29.43 11.24
C LYS A 8 13.34 28.96 11.19
N ILE A 9 12.93 28.45 10.04
CA ILE A 9 11.68 27.69 9.90
C ILE A 9 11.75 26.50 10.88
N ARG A 10 10.77 26.44 11.79
CA ARG A 10 10.65 25.34 12.76
C ARG A 10 10.46 24.03 12.00
N ASN A 11 11.20 23.00 12.40
CA ASN A 11 11.16 21.67 11.79
C ASN A 11 9.72 21.10 11.72
N ASP A 12 8.87 21.42 12.69
CA ASP A 12 7.47 20.96 12.72
C ASP A 12 6.65 21.46 11.53
N ILE A 13 6.93 22.68 11.04
CA ILE A 13 6.25 23.25 9.86
C ILE A 13 6.66 22.49 8.60
N ILE A 14 7.95 22.17 8.48
CA ILE A 14 8.50 21.37 7.38
C ILE A 14 7.90 19.97 7.42
N ARG A 15 7.85 19.34 8.61
CA ARG A 15 7.27 18.00 8.81
C ARG A 15 5.78 17.96 8.50
N GLN A 16 5.00 18.98 8.88
CA GLN A 16 3.58 19.06 8.55
C GLN A 16 3.36 19.14 7.03
N GLY A 17 4.10 20.02 6.34
CA GLY A 17 4.02 20.14 4.89
C GLY A 17 4.45 18.86 4.16
N TRP A 18 5.52 18.20 4.63
CA TRP A 18 6.01 16.98 3.99
C TRP A 18 5.15 15.75 4.26
N SER A 19 4.63 15.60 5.49
CA SER A 19 3.85 14.41 5.87
C SER A 19 2.54 14.31 5.10
N GLY A 20 1.85 15.43 4.87
CA GLY A 20 0.65 15.47 4.02
C GLY A 20 0.97 15.16 2.55
N LEU A 21 1.94 15.89 1.98
CA LEU A 21 2.32 15.73 0.57
C LEU A 21 2.84 14.31 0.24
N LEU A 22 3.65 13.73 1.13
CA LEU A 22 4.12 12.36 0.99
C LEU A 22 2.99 11.37 1.22
N GLY A 23 2.11 11.61 2.20
CA GLY A 23 0.94 10.78 2.45
C GLY A 23 0.05 10.63 1.22
N ASP A 24 -0.31 11.76 0.60
CA ASP A 24 -1.17 11.81 -0.59
C ASP A 24 -0.50 11.13 -1.79
N LYS A 25 0.77 11.43 -2.05
CA LYS A 25 1.53 10.84 -3.16
C LYS A 25 1.75 9.34 -2.98
N MET A 26 2.01 8.89 -1.77
CA MET A 26 2.13 7.47 -1.44
C MET A 26 0.79 6.75 -1.52
N GLY A 27 -0.32 7.43 -1.18
CA GLY A 27 -1.68 6.96 -1.38
C GLY A 27 -1.98 6.74 -2.86
N GLU A 28 -1.71 7.74 -3.70
CA GLU A 28 -1.93 7.67 -5.14
C GLU A 28 -1.11 6.57 -5.81
N VAL A 29 0.18 6.44 -5.47
CA VAL A 29 1.05 5.37 -6.00
C VAL A 29 0.53 3.98 -5.59
N LYS A 30 0.10 3.81 -4.34
CA LYS A 30 -0.51 2.56 -3.87
C LYS A 30 -1.80 2.24 -4.63
N LEU A 31 -2.67 3.23 -4.86
CA LEU A 31 -3.91 3.06 -5.59
C LEU A 31 -3.66 2.70 -7.07
N ARG A 32 -2.77 3.41 -7.75
CA ARG A 32 -2.34 3.08 -9.12
C ARG A 32 -1.77 1.68 -9.21
N TRP A 33 -0.93 1.29 -8.26
CA TRP A 33 -0.40 -0.07 -8.18
C TRP A 33 -1.50 -1.11 -7.97
N PHE A 34 -2.43 -0.85 -7.06
CA PHE A 34 -3.53 -1.76 -6.76
C PHE A 34 -4.49 -1.91 -7.93
N GLU A 35 -4.84 -0.81 -8.59
CA GLU A 35 -5.63 -0.81 -9.82
C GLU A 35 -4.93 -1.59 -10.93
N HIS A 36 -3.63 -1.35 -11.15
CA HIS A 36 -2.83 -2.11 -12.12
C HIS A 36 -2.81 -3.61 -11.81
N VAL A 37 -2.67 -3.98 -10.53
CA VAL A 37 -2.72 -5.38 -10.08
C VAL A 37 -4.10 -5.99 -10.31
N ASN A 38 -5.19 -5.25 -10.12
CA ASN A 38 -6.55 -5.73 -10.33
C ASN A 38 -6.99 -5.75 -11.80
N ARG A 39 -6.42 -4.88 -12.65
CA ARG A 39 -6.62 -4.88 -14.11
C ARG A 39 -5.95 -6.09 -14.80
N ARG A 40 -4.99 -6.75 -14.15
CA ARG A 40 -4.39 -8.01 -14.66
C ARG A 40 -5.36 -9.19 -14.52
N SER A 41 -5.27 -10.12 -15.48
CA SER A 41 -6.02 -11.38 -15.47
C SER A 41 -5.89 -12.11 -14.13
N ILE A 42 -6.97 -12.76 -13.68
CA ILE A 42 -7.02 -13.54 -12.44
C ILE A 42 -5.96 -14.66 -12.43
N ASP A 43 -5.59 -15.17 -13.61
CA ASP A 43 -4.57 -16.22 -13.78
C ASP A 43 -3.14 -15.69 -13.89
N ALA A 44 -2.96 -14.36 -13.89
CA ALA A 44 -1.63 -13.77 -13.81
C ALA A 44 -0.98 -14.14 -12.46
N PRO A 45 0.34 -14.41 -12.42
CA PRO A 45 1.03 -14.86 -11.20
C PRO A 45 0.75 -13.99 -9.97
N VAL A 46 0.61 -12.67 -10.17
CA VAL A 46 0.33 -11.67 -9.14
C VAL A 46 -1.05 -11.85 -8.47
N ARG A 47 -2.05 -12.43 -9.16
CA ARG A 47 -3.41 -12.68 -8.63
C ARG A 47 -3.68 -14.14 -8.27
N ARG A 48 -2.84 -15.10 -8.72
CA ARG A 48 -3.01 -16.54 -8.44
C ARG A 48 -3.14 -16.85 -6.94
N TYR A 49 -2.40 -16.16 -6.08
CA TYR A 49 -2.46 -16.40 -4.63
C TYR A 49 -3.87 -16.13 -4.04
N LYS A 50 -4.55 -15.08 -4.49
CA LYS A 50 -5.92 -14.77 -4.05
C LYS A 50 -6.91 -15.84 -4.48
N ARG A 51 -6.77 -16.38 -5.71
CA ARG A 51 -7.60 -17.50 -6.19
C ARG A 51 -7.35 -18.78 -5.39
N LEU A 52 -6.08 -19.10 -5.11
CA LEU A 52 -5.70 -20.27 -4.31
C LEU A 52 -6.21 -20.17 -2.88
N ALA A 53 -6.22 -18.97 -2.28
CA ALA A 53 -6.83 -18.75 -0.97
C ALA A 53 -8.34 -19.04 -1.00
N ILE A 54 -9.07 -18.51 -1.99
CA ILE A 54 -10.51 -18.76 -2.16
C ILE A 54 -10.82 -20.25 -2.41
N VAL A 55 -10.03 -20.92 -3.25
CA VAL A 55 -10.17 -22.37 -3.52
C VAL A 55 -9.80 -23.20 -2.28
N GLY A 56 -8.76 -22.80 -1.55
CA GLY A 56 -8.34 -23.42 -0.29
C GLY A 56 -9.40 -23.32 0.80
N PHE A 57 -10.13 -22.21 0.87
CA PHE A 57 -11.29 -22.05 1.75
C PHE A 57 -12.48 -22.95 1.37
N ARG A 58 -12.66 -23.26 0.07
CA ARG A 58 -13.71 -24.17 -0.42
C ARG A 58 -13.36 -25.65 -0.25
N ARG A 59 -12.09 -26.00 -0.07
CA ARG A 59 -11.66 -27.35 0.30
C ARG A 59 -12.03 -27.57 1.76
N GLY A 60 -13.27 -28.00 1.99
CA GLY A 60 -13.77 -28.35 3.31
C GLY A 60 -12.79 -29.27 4.03
N ARG A 61 -12.60 -29.04 5.33
CA ARG A 61 -11.87 -29.94 6.23
C ARG A 61 -12.66 -31.24 6.38
N GLY A 62 -12.70 -32.05 5.32
CA GLY A 62 -13.34 -33.35 5.34
C GLY A 62 -12.54 -34.30 6.23
N ARG A 63 -13.25 -35.03 7.09
CA ARG A 63 -12.67 -36.10 7.91
C ARG A 63 -12.06 -37.16 6.97
N PRO A 64 -10.79 -37.56 7.15
CA PRO A 64 -10.24 -38.69 6.41
C PRO A 64 -11.09 -39.93 6.74
N ARG A 65 -11.62 -40.61 5.71
CA ARG A 65 -12.28 -41.91 5.91
C ARG A 65 -11.21 -42.94 6.26
N LYS A 66 -11.53 -43.75 7.28
CA LYS A 66 -10.81 -45.00 7.59
C LYS A 66 -11.05 -46.02 6.48
#